data_AF-A0A3S5DNY1-F1
#
_entry.id   AF-A0A3S5DNY1-F1
#
_cell.length_a   1.000
_cell.length_b   1.000
_cell.length_c   1.000
_cell.angle_alpha   90.00
_cell.angle_beta   90.00
_cell.angle_gamma   90.00
#
_symmetry.space_group_name_H-M   'P 1'
#
loop_
_entity.id
_entity.type
_entity.pdbx_description
1 polymer ?
#
loop_
_entity_poly.entity_id
_entity_poly.type
_entity_poly.pdbx_seq_one_letter_code
_entity_poly.pdbx_strand_id
1 'polypeptide(L)'
;MNRFPRFIQQLDNGDIIPDARPQRITSLGAIEQWDAQRSIGNLTAKKMMDRAIELASDHGIGLVALRNANHWMRGGSYGWQAAEKGYIGICWTNSIAVMPPWGSKECRIGTNPLIVAIPSSPITMIDMSMSMFSYGMLEVNRLAGRELPVDGGFDDEGNLTKEPGVIEKNRRILPMGYWKGSGLSIVLDMIATLLSDGASVAEVTQENSDEYGVSQIFIAIEVDKLIDGATRDAKLQRIMDFVTTAERADENVAIRLPGHEFTPAAG
;
A
#
# COMPACT_ATOMS: atom_id res chain seq x y z
N MET A 1 12.03 -11.35 1.31
CA MET A 1 13.12 -11.92 0.48
C MET A 1 12.79 -11.89 -1.00
N ASN A 2 11.60 -12.33 -1.46
CA ASN A 2 11.28 -12.52 -2.89
C ASN A 2 11.47 -11.29 -3.80
N ARG A 3 11.25 -10.05 -3.32
CA ARG A 3 11.45 -8.83 -4.13
C ARG A 3 12.90 -8.29 -4.16
N PHE A 4 13.82 -8.87 -3.40
CA PHE A 4 15.21 -8.38 -3.33
C PHE A 4 15.95 -8.48 -4.68
N PRO A 5 15.84 -9.56 -5.48
CA PRO A 5 16.47 -9.62 -6.80
C PRO A 5 15.96 -8.53 -7.75
N ARG A 6 14.65 -8.25 -7.76
CA ARG A 6 14.07 -7.18 -8.57
C ARG A 6 14.56 -5.80 -8.14
N PHE A 7 14.71 -5.57 -6.84
CA PHE A 7 15.32 -4.34 -6.31
C PHE A 7 16.75 -4.14 -6.81
N ILE A 8 17.59 -5.18 -6.75
CA ILE A 8 18.98 -5.11 -7.23
C ILE A 8 19.02 -4.84 -8.73
N GLN A 9 18.16 -5.48 -9.52
CA GLN A 9 18.06 -5.19 -10.95
C GLN A 9 17.75 -3.71 -11.24
N GLN A 10 16.77 -3.12 -10.55
CA GLN A 10 16.44 -1.70 -10.70
C GLN A 10 17.59 -0.79 -10.24
N LEU A 11 18.28 -1.19 -9.17
CA LEU A 11 19.48 -0.48 -8.69
C LEU A 11 20.61 -0.50 -9.74
N ASP A 12 20.91 -1.66 -10.31
CA ASP A 12 21.96 -1.85 -11.32
C ASP A 12 21.63 -1.11 -12.63
N ASN A 13 20.34 -1.00 -12.98
CA ASN A 13 19.85 -0.22 -14.11
C ASN A 13 19.94 1.30 -13.88
N GLY A 14 20.25 1.74 -12.66
CA GLY A 14 20.31 3.15 -12.30
C GLY A 14 18.93 3.77 -12.04
N ASP A 15 17.87 2.96 -11.86
CA ASP A 15 16.52 3.42 -11.50
C ASP A 15 16.52 4.10 -10.12
N ILE A 16 17.40 3.59 -9.24
CA ILE A 16 17.57 3.97 -7.84
C ILE A 16 18.95 4.61 -7.65
N ILE A 17 19.00 5.76 -6.97
CA ILE A 17 20.24 6.48 -6.64
C ILE A 17 20.58 6.24 -5.15
N PRO A 18 21.59 5.41 -4.81
CA PRO A 18 21.88 5.02 -3.42
C PRO A 18 22.13 6.19 -2.46
N ASP A 19 22.86 7.20 -2.93
CA ASP A 19 23.29 8.33 -2.11
C ASP A 19 22.30 9.50 -2.10
N ALA A 20 21.27 9.44 -2.96
CA ALA A 20 20.21 10.44 -2.97
C ALA A 20 19.42 10.44 -1.64
N ARG A 21 18.91 11.61 -1.27
CA ARG A 21 18.16 11.83 -0.03
C ARG A 21 16.92 12.65 -0.34
N PRO A 22 15.80 12.40 0.36
CA PRO A 22 14.59 13.20 0.17
C PRO A 22 14.84 14.66 0.55
N GLN A 23 14.30 15.58 -0.26
CA GLN A 23 14.36 17.03 -0.03
C GLN A 23 12.95 17.61 0.08
N ARG A 24 12.74 18.48 1.07
CA ARG A 24 11.47 19.19 1.21
C ARG A 24 11.40 20.31 0.18
N ILE A 25 10.29 20.37 -0.54
CA ILE A 25 10.03 21.36 -1.60
C ILE A 25 9.13 22.46 -1.06
N THR A 26 8.05 22.07 -0.39
CA THR A 26 7.03 23.00 0.13
C THR A 26 6.63 22.59 1.54
N SER A 27 6.38 23.56 2.42
CA SER A 27 5.85 23.34 3.76
C SER A 27 4.67 24.28 4.00
N LEU A 28 3.50 23.71 4.29
CA LEU A 28 2.22 24.39 4.49
C LEU A 28 1.57 23.93 5.81
N GLY A 29 2.32 24.06 6.91
CA GLY A 29 1.88 23.58 8.22
C GLY A 29 1.79 22.05 8.23
N ALA A 30 0.57 21.52 8.40
CA ALA A 30 0.28 20.09 8.43
C ALA A 30 0.60 19.33 7.13
N ILE A 31 0.77 20.04 6.02
CA ILE A 31 0.99 19.46 4.69
C ILE A 31 2.37 19.83 4.19
N GLU A 32 3.15 18.84 3.75
CA GLU A 32 4.45 19.06 3.13
C GLU A 32 4.58 18.29 1.81
N GLN A 33 5.26 18.92 0.86
CA GLN A 33 5.61 18.31 -0.42
C GLN A 33 7.11 18.06 -0.46
N TRP A 34 7.50 16.87 -0.89
CA TRP A 34 8.87 16.36 -0.87
C TRP A 34 9.24 15.73 -2.21
N ASP A 35 10.52 15.78 -2.54
CA ASP A 35 11.12 15.12 -3.69
C ASP A 35 12.09 14.04 -3.19
N ALA A 36 11.85 12.79 -3.57
CA ALA A 36 12.71 11.68 -3.17
C ALA A 36 14.06 11.68 -3.88
N GLN A 37 14.22 12.42 -4.98
CA GLN A 37 15.42 12.44 -5.80
C GLN A 37 15.85 11.04 -6.29
N ARG A 38 14.86 10.16 -6.54
CA ARG A 38 15.07 8.74 -6.92
C ARG A 38 15.90 7.96 -5.90
N SER A 39 15.86 8.35 -4.63
CA SER A 39 16.49 7.61 -3.54
C SER A 39 15.89 6.22 -3.36
N ILE A 40 16.51 5.42 -2.49
CA ILE A 40 16.04 4.09 -2.10
C ILE A 40 14.62 4.21 -1.49
N GLY A 41 13.65 3.55 -2.13
CA GLY A 41 12.22 3.70 -1.85
C GLY A 41 11.85 3.38 -0.40
N ASN A 42 12.23 2.20 0.10
CA ASN A 42 11.80 1.77 1.43
C ASN A 42 12.39 2.61 2.58
N LEU A 43 13.67 3.00 2.46
CA LEU A 43 14.35 3.88 3.42
C LEU A 43 13.77 5.29 3.42
N THR A 44 13.36 5.78 2.26
CA THR A 44 12.79 7.11 2.09
C THR A 44 11.36 7.18 2.59
N ALA A 45 10.53 6.21 2.23
CA ALA A 45 9.16 6.10 2.70
C ALA A 45 9.07 6.00 4.23
N LYS A 46 10.01 5.28 4.88
CA LYS A 46 10.12 5.28 6.35
C LYS A 46 10.29 6.70 6.92
N LYS A 47 11.21 7.47 6.35
CA LYS A 47 11.50 8.85 6.77
C LYS A 47 10.31 9.78 6.51
N MET A 48 9.60 9.61 5.39
CA MET A 48 8.43 10.43 5.06
C MET A 48 7.25 10.16 5.99
N MET A 49 7.02 8.90 6.38
CA MET A 49 6.02 8.60 7.40
C MET A 49 6.47 9.07 8.80
N ASP A 50 7.76 8.95 9.16
CA ASP A 50 8.27 9.55 10.40
C ASP A 50 8.02 11.07 10.41
N ARG A 51 8.22 11.75 9.26
CA ARG A 51 7.90 13.17 9.10
C ARG A 51 6.39 13.46 9.19
N ALA A 52 5.53 12.63 8.60
CA ALA A 52 4.09 12.79 8.73
C ALA A 52 3.64 12.69 10.20
N ILE A 53 4.25 11.79 10.98
CA ILE A 53 4.01 11.67 12.42
C ILE A 53 4.47 12.92 13.18
N GLU A 54 5.65 13.46 12.87
CA GLU A 54 6.12 14.74 13.46
C GLU A 54 5.16 15.89 13.15
N LEU A 55 4.63 15.97 11.93
CA LEU A 55 3.62 16.98 11.59
C LEU A 55 2.34 16.78 12.38
N ALA A 56 1.90 15.53 12.55
CA ALA A 56 0.69 15.19 13.29
C ALA A 56 0.80 15.51 14.80
N SER A 57 1.98 15.38 15.41
CA SER A 57 2.14 15.71 16.84
C SER A 57 1.82 17.17 17.13
N ASP A 58 2.19 18.07 16.21
CA ASP A 58 2.03 19.51 16.34
C ASP A 58 0.68 20.00 15.80
N HIS A 59 0.21 19.43 14.68
CA HIS A 59 -0.97 19.90 13.97
C HIS A 59 -2.22 19.02 14.13
N GLY A 60 -2.12 17.89 14.84
CA GLY A 60 -3.17 16.89 14.97
C GLY A 60 -3.32 15.95 13.77
N ILE A 61 -2.83 16.37 12.60
CA ILE A 61 -2.72 15.58 11.37
C ILE A 61 -1.47 16.02 10.62
N GLY A 62 -0.81 15.08 9.96
CA GLY A 62 0.33 15.33 9.10
C GLY A 62 0.15 14.63 7.77
N LEU A 63 0.43 15.32 6.67
CA LEU A 63 0.43 14.77 5.31
C LEU A 63 1.76 15.10 4.63
N VAL A 64 2.43 14.07 4.15
CA VAL A 64 3.61 14.18 3.29
C VAL A 64 3.28 13.63 1.91
N ALA A 65 3.39 14.48 0.90
CA ALA A 65 3.30 14.09 -0.50
C ALA A 65 4.71 14.01 -1.11
N LEU A 66 5.07 12.86 -1.66
CA LEU A 66 6.41 12.56 -2.14
C LEU A 66 6.38 12.23 -3.64
N ARG A 67 7.17 12.93 -4.45
CA ARG A 67 7.38 12.61 -5.88
C ARG A 67 8.77 12.03 -6.13
N ASN A 68 9.01 11.58 -7.37
CA ASN A 68 10.29 11.06 -7.85
C ASN A 68 10.82 9.89 -7.01
N ALA A 69 9.92 9.10 -6.41
CA ALA A 69 10.25 8.01 -5.50
C ALA A 69 10.51 6.70 -6.24
N ASN A 70 10.94 5.69 -5.49
CA ASN A 70 11.08 4.31 -5.96
C ASN A 70 10.15 3.38 -5.18
N HIS A 71 9.97 2.16 -5.69
CA HIS A 71 9.11 1.16 -5.07
C HIS A 71 9.44 0.97 -3.57
N TRP A 72 8.43 1.18 -2.72
CA TRP A 72 8.58 1.22 -1.26
C TRP A 72 8.56 -0.14 -0.56
N MET A 73 8.59 -1.23 -1.33
CA MET A 73 8.50 -2.61 -0.84
C MET A 73 7.18 -2.92 -0.14
N ARG A 74 7.10 -2.78 1.19
CA ARG A 74 5.93 -3.15 1.99
C ARG A 74 5.30 -1.88 2.54
N GLY A 75 4.19 -1.46 1.96
CA GLY A 75 3.46 -0.26 2.41
C GLY A 75 3.03 -0.37 3.88
N GLY A 76 2.64 -1.56 4.33
CA GLY A 76 2.26 -1.84 5.71
C GLY A 76 3.35 -1.52 6.74
N SER A 77 4.63 -1.49 6.36
CA SER A 77 5.69 -1.03 7.27
C SER A 77 5.49 0.42 7.74
N TYR A 78 4.91 1.27 6.89
CA TYR A 78 4.68 2.69 7.17
C TYR A 78 3.38 2.92 7.95
N GLY A 79 2.32 2.17 7.63
CA GLY A 79 1.14 2.15 8.50
C GLY A 79 1.49 1.67 9.91
N TRP A 80 2.26 0.58 9.99
CA TRP A 80 2.66 -0.03 11.26
C TRP A 80 3.49 0.91 12.13
N GLN A 81 4.50 1.61 11.59
CA GLN A 81 5.29 2.58 12.37
C GLN A 81 4.46 3.74 12.95
N ALA A 82 3.36 4.12 12.30
CA ALA A 82 2.46 5.15 12.82
C ALA A 82 1.61 4.60 13.97
N ALA A 83 1.03 3.41 13.77
CA ALA A 83 0.25 2.71 14.80
C ALA A 83 1.09 2.37 16.05
N GLU A 84 2.35 1.98 15.89
CA GLU A 84 3.29 1.76 17.01
C GLU A 84 3.51 3.01 17.87
N LYS A 85 3.36 4.21 17.29
CA LYS A 85 3.48 5.49 17.99
C LYS A 85 2.15 6.06 18.49
N GLY A 86 1.05 5.30 18.37
CA GLY A 86 -0.28 5.76 18.81
C GLY A 86 -1.06 6.58 17.78
N TYR A 87 -0.57 6.70 16.54
CA TYR A 87 -1.23 7.45 15.47
C TYR A 87 -2.02 6.51 14.55
N ILE A 88 -3.11 7.00 13.97
CA ILE A 88 -3.68 6.33 12.78
C ILE A 88 -2.74 6.61 11.61
N GLY A 89 -2.27 5.56 10.94
CA GLY A 89 -1.42 5.63 9.76
C GLY A 89 -2.20 5.34 8.49
N ILE A 90 -2.15 6.22 7.50
CA ILE A 90 -2.72 6.00 6.18
C ILE A 90 -1.65 6.30 5.13
N CYS A 91 -1.41 5.40 4.19
CA CYS A 91 -0.50 5.68 3.09
C CYS A 91 -0.86 4.89 1.84
N TRP A 92 -0.46 5.43 0.69
CA TRP A 92 -0.55 4.74 -0.60
C TRP A 92 0.55 5.23 -1.56
N THR A 93 0.74 4.48 -2.64
CA THR A 93 1.65 4.82 -3.75
C THR A 93 0.91 4.64 -5.05
N ASN A 94 1.33 5.33 -6.12
CA ASN A 94 1.06 4.86 -7.47
C ASN A 94 2.17 3.89 -7.96
N SER A 95 2.04 3.38 -9.18
CA SER A 95 2.96 2.42 -9.80
C SER A 95 3.05 2.63 -11.31
N ILE A 96 3.84 1.82 -12.03
CA ILE A 96 3.69 1.72 -13.49
C ILE A 96 2.34 1.03 -13.84
N ALA A 97 1.86 1.17 -15.07
CA ALA A 97 0.64 0.51 -15.52
C ALA A 97 0.83 -1.02 -15.50
N VAL A 98 0.09 -1.67 -14.59
CA VAL A 98 0.18 -3.12 -14.32
C VAL A 98 -1.16 -3.82 -14.19
N MET A 99 -2.25 -3.05 -14.31
CA MET A 99 -3.61 -3.53 -14.20
C MET A 99 -4.49 -2.86 -15.26
N PRO A 100 -5.40 -3.59 -15.92
CA PRO A 100 -6.38 -2.99 -16.81
C PRO A 100 -7.47 -2.27 -16.00
N PRO A 101 -7.87 -1.04 -16.39
CA PRO A 101 -9.07 -0.43 -15.83
C PRO A 101 -10.30 -1.26 -16.18
N TRP A 102 -11.32 -1.23 -15.32
CA TRP A 102 -12.54 -1.99 -15.53
C TRP A 102 -13.17 -1.67 -16.91
N GLY A 103 -13.44 -2.71 -17.69
CA GLY A 103 -13.89 -2.60 -19.09
C GLY A 103 -12.76 -2.62 -20.14
N SER A 104 -11.49 -2.65 -19.72
CA SER A 104 -10.32 -2.79 -20.60
C SER A 104 -9.64 -4.15 -20.45
N LYS A 105 -8.86 -4.54 -21.45
CA LYS A 105 -7.88 -5.64 -21.41
C LYS A 105 -6.42 -5.17 -21.38
N GLU A 106 -6.19 -3.89 -21.66
CA GLU A 106 -4.87 -3.28 -21.68
C GLU A 106 -4.57 -2.61 -20.33
N CYS A 107 -3.38 -2.86 -19.79
CA CYS A 107 -2.94 -2.24 -18.55
C CYS A 107 -2.80 -0.72 -18.72
N ARG A 108 -3.57 0.05 -17.95
CA ARG A 108 -3.54 1.53 -17.94
C ARG A 108 -3.65 2.14 -16.55
N ILE A 109 -3.77 1.31 -15.51
CA ILE A 109 -3.81 1.74 -14.11
C ILE A 109 -2.82 0.91 -13.27
N GLY A 110 -2.44 1.44 -12.11
CA GLY A 110 -1.50 0.78 -11.21
C GLY A 110 -2.18 -0.12 -10.18
N THR A 111 -1.39 -0.93 -9.47
CA THR A 111 -1.89 -1.71 -8.31
C THR A 111 -2.15 -0.84 -7.08
N ASN A 112 -1.57 0.36 -7.06
CA ASN A 112 -1.82 1.47 -6.13
C ASN A 112 -2.22 1.07 -4.70
N PRO A 113 -1.37 0.30 -3.98
CA PRO A 113 -1.76 -0.30 -2.71
C PRO A 113 -2.12 0.77 -1.67
N LEU A 114 -3.19 0.51 -0.91
CA LEU A 114 -3.69 1.36 0.15
C LEU A 114 -3.49 0.68 1.50
N ILE A 115 -2.98 1.47 2.44
CA ILE A 115 -2.67 1.04 3.80
C ILE A 115 -3.43 1.92 4.77
N VAL A 116 -4.06 1.29 5.76
CA VAL A 116 -4.69 1.93 6.90
C VAL A 116 -4.36 1.11 8.14
N ALA A 117 -3.69 1.72 9.11
CA ALA A 117 -3.26 1.10 10.35
C ALA A 117 -3.84 1.86 11.54
N ILE A 118 -4.38 1.12 12.50
CA ILE A 118 -5.03 1.62 13.71
C ILE A 118 -4.17 1.25 14.93
N PRO A 119 -3.92 2.18 15.86
CA PRO A 119 -3.16 1.93 17.10
C PRO A 119 -3.99 1.14 18.13
N SER A 120 -4.51 -0.02 17.73
CA SER A 120 -5.16 -0.99 18.63
C SER A 120 -4.14 -1.98 19.21
N SER A 121 -4.58 -2.82 20.15
CA SER A 121 -3.76 -3.91 20.70
C SER A 121 -4.44 -5.27 20.50
N PRO A 122 -3.94 -6.14 19.60
CA PRO A 122 -2.86 -5.91 18.64
C PRO A 122 -3.19 -4.85 17.58
N ILE A 123 -2.18 -4.36 16.85
CA ILE A 123 -2.37 -3.40 15.75
C ILE A 123 -3.28 -4.01 14.68
N THR A 124 -4.35 -3.29 14.33
CA THR A 124 -5.27 -3.66 13.26
C THR A 124 -4.88 -2.88 12.01
N MET A 125 -4.59 -3.56 10.90
CA MET A 125 -4.08 -2.91 9.70
C MET A 125 -4.52 -3.65 8.44
N ILE A 126 -4.92 -2.87 7.42
CA ILE A 126 -5.00 -3.36 6.04
C ILE A 126 -3.77 -2.90 5.26
N ASP A 127 -3.22 -3.80 4.45
CA ASP A 127 -2.21 -3.53 3.41
C ASP A 127 -2.66 -4.27 2.16
N MET A 128 -3.42 -3.57 1.30
CA MET A 128 -4.14 -4.19 0.19
C MET A 128 -3.78 -3.55 -1.15
N SER A 129 -3.57 -4.41 -2.15
CA SER A 129 -3.48 -4.00 -3.56
C SER A 129 -4.87 -3.65 -4.09
N MET A 130 -4.95 -2.76 -5.09
CA MET A 130 -6.18 -2.53 -5.85
C MET A 130 -6.50 -3.67 -6.83
N SER A 131 -5.56 -4.59 -7.03
CA SER A 131 -5.80 -5.91 -7.61
C SER A 131 -6.15 -6.93 -6.52
N MET A 132 -7.02 -7.90 -6.84
CA MET A 132 -7.47 -8.93 -5.88
C MET A 132 -6.29 -9.71 -5.24
N PHE A 133 -5.25 -9.94 -6.02
CA PHE A 133 -3.95 -10.40 -5.55
C PHE A 133 -2.88 -9.47 -6.11
N SER A 134 -1.85 -9.12 -5.33
CA SER A 134 -0.68 -8.45 -5.89
C SER A 134 0.15 -9.45 -6.73
N TYR A 135 0.97 -8.97 -7.66
CA TYR A 135 1.92 -9.84 -8.39
C TYR A 135 2.84 -10.63 -7.43
N GLY A 136 3.21 -10.04 -6.29
CA GLY A 136 3.95 -10.76 -5.26
C GLY A 136 3.16 -11.91 -4.64
N MET A 137 1.84 -11.75 -4.44
CA MET A 137 0.99 -12.84 -3.97
C MET A 137 0.70 -13.89 -5.05
N LEU A 138 0.63 -13.52 -6.33
CA LEU A 138 0.59 -14.49 -7.43
C LEU A 138 1.83 -15.38 -7.41
N GLU A 139 3.02 -14.76 -7.31
CA GLU A 139 4.29 -15.48 -7.23
C GLU A 139 4.34 -16.43 -6.00
N VAL A 140 3.88 -15.97 -4.83
CA VAL A 140 3.82 -16.81 -3.63
C VAL A 140 2.94 -18.05 -3.83
N ASN A 141 1.75 -17.90 -4.45
CA ASN A 141 0.88 -19.04 -4.72
C ASN A 141 1.45 -19.97 -5.79
N ARG A 142 2.07 -19.43 -6.84
CA ARG A 142 2.77 -20.20 -7.88
C ARG A 142 3.91 -21.02 -7.30
N LEU A 143 4.78 -20.41 -6.49
CA LEU A 143 5.90 -21.10 -5.84
C LEU A 143 5.43 -22.15 -4.83
N ALA A 144 4.26 -21.96 -4.22
CA ALA A 144 3.61 -22.95 -3.37
C ALA A 144 2.86 -24.05 -4.13
N GLY A 145 2.82 -23.99 -5.47
CA GLY A 145 2.16 -25.00 -6.32
C GLY A 145 0.65 -25.07 -6.14
N ARG A 146 -0.01 -23.96 -5.79
CA ARG A 146 -1.46 -23.90 -5.52
C ARG A 146 -2.17 -22.84 -6.36
N GLU A 147 -3.43 -23.11 -6.67
CA GLU A 147 -4.35 -22.12 -7.25
C GLU A 147 -4.72 -21.02 -6.27
N LEU A 148 -5.25 -19.92 -6.79
CA LEU A 148 -5.81 -18.85 -5.98
C LEU A 148 -7.15 -19.30 -5.36
N PRO A 149 -7.46 -18.87 -4.12
CA PRO A 149 -8.72 -19.25 -3.47
C PRO A 149 -9.96 -18.65 -4.15
N VAL A 150 -9.80 -17.50 -4.79
CA VAL A 150 -10.82 -16.79 -5.58
C VAL A 150 -10.22 -16.34 -6.91
N ASP A 151 -11.06 -15.86 -7.82
CA ASP A 151 -10.60 -15.40 -9.14
C ASP A 151 -9.55 -14.28 -9.01
N GLY A 152 -8.44 -14.42 -9.73
CA GLY A 152 -7.31 -13.49 -9.65
C GLY A 152 -7.10 -12.65 -10.88
N GLY A 153 -7.71 -13.02 -12.00
CA GLY A 153 -7.55 -12.34 -13.28
C GLY A 153 -8.39 -12.97 -14.38
N PHE A 154 -8.07 -12.59 -15.60
CA PHE A 154 -8.68 -13.14 -16.80
C PHE A 154 -7.66 -13.97 -17.58
N ASP A 155 -8.09 -15.08 -18.17
CA ASP A 155 -7.30 -15.84 -19.12
C ASP A 155 -7.18 -15.12 -20.48
N ASP A 156 -6.55 -15.77 -21.46
CA ASP A 156 -6.32 -15.20 -22.79
C ASP A 156 -7.63 -15.11 -23.60
N GLU A 157 -8.63 -15.93 -23.27
CA GLU A 157 -9.98 -15.94 -23.82
C GLU A 157 -10.91 -14.90 -23.17
N GLY A 158 -10.56 -14.38 -22.00
CA GLY A 158 -11.32 -13.37 -21.25
C GLY A 158 -12.26 -13.92 -20.18
N ASN A 159 -12.17 -15.19 -19.82
CA ASN A 159 -12.88 -15.76 -18.67
C ASN A 159 -12.08 -15.54 -17.38
N LEU A 160 -12.76 -15.56 -16.23
CA LEU A 160 -12.10 -15.49 -14.93
C LEU A 160 -11.26 -16.75 -14.69
N THR A 161 -10.07 -16.56 -14.11
CA THR A 161 -9.15 -17.66 -13.79
C THR A 161 -8.54 -17.51 -12.40
N LYS A 162 -8.16 -18.65 -11.83
CA LYS A 162 -7.46 -18.80 -10.54
C LYS A 162 -6.00 -19.22 -10.70
N GLU A 163 -5.51 -19.34 -11.94
CA GLU A 163 -4.15 -19.78 -12.23
C GLU A 163 -3.16 -18.61 -12.17
N PRO A 164 -2.23 -18.58 -11.18
CA PRO A 164 -1.32 -17.44 -11.03
C PRO A 164 -0.46 -17.17 -12.26
N GLY A 165 0.06 -18.22 -12.91
CA GLY A 165 0.97 -18.10 -14.04
C GLY A 165 0.32 -17.49 -15.29
N VAL A 166 -0.96 -17.79 -15.55
CA VAL A 166 -1.72 -17.20 -16.66
C VAL A 166 -1.83 -15.69 -16.46
N ILE A 167 -2.18 -15.28 -15.24
CA ILE A 167 -2.39 -13.88 -14.87
C ILE A 167 -1.05 -13.10 -14.91
N GLU A 168 0.03 -13.69 -14.41
CA GLU A 168 1.38 -13.10 -14.49
C GLU A 168 1.81 -12.86 -15.94
N LYS A 169 1.50 -13.80 -16.84
CA LYS A 169 1.89 -13.74 -18.26
C LYS A 169 1.12 -12.66 -19.03
N ASN A 170 -0.20 -12.66 -18.96
CA ASN A 170 -1.03 -11.75 -19.77
C ASN A 170 -1.30 -10.40 -19.08
N ARG A 171 -0.97 -10.28 -17.80
CA ARG A 171 -1.15 -9.08 -16.96
C ARG A 171 -2.61 -8.60 -16.85
N ARG A 172 -3.58 -9.48 -17.13
CA ARG A 172 -5.02 -9.21 -16.99
C ARG A 172 -5.47 -9.51 -15.56
N ILE A 173 -4.77 -8.93 -14.59
CA ILE A 173 -5.06 -9.10 -13.16
C ILE A 173 -6.42 -8.48 -12.81
N LEU A 174 -7.20 -9.16 -11.97
CA LEU A 174 -8.55 -8.75 -11.61
C LEU A 174 -8.49 -7.60 -10.60
N PRO A 175 -9.11 -6.44 -10.87
CA PRO A 175 -9.26 -5.39 -9.87
C PRO A 175 -10.11 -5.89 -8.69
N MET A 176 -9.68 -5.62 -7.46
CA MET A 176 -10.41 -6.00 -6.25
C MET A 176 -11.81 -5.37 -6.27
N GLY A 177 -12.85 -6.19 -6.16
CA GLY A 177 -14.23 -5.68 -6.24
C GLY A 177 -14.57 -5.03 -7.59
N TYR A 178 -13.95 -5.50 -8.68
CA TYR A 178 -14.25 -5.10 -10.05
C TYR A 178 -14.08 -3.59 -10.28
N TRP A 179 -15.14 -2.88 -10.70
CA TRP A 179 -15.10 -1.43 -10.93
C TRP A 179 -14.71 -0.62 -9.68
N LYS A 180 -14.89 -1.17 -8.47
CA LYS A 180 -14.54 -0.47 -7.22
C LYS A 180 -13.03 -0.33 -7.06
N GLY A 181 -12.26 -1.42 -7.15
CA GLY A 181 -10.81 -1.39 -7.08
C GLY A 181 -10.18 -0.65 -8.26
N SER A 182 -10.77 -0.79 -9.46
CA SER A 182 -10.37 0.00 -10.62
C SER A 182 -10.56 1.50 -10.37
N GLY A 183 -11.72 1.94 -9.86
CA GLY A 183 -11.99 3.34 -9.58
C GLY A 183 -11.12 3.88 -8.45
N LEU A 184 -10.91 3.08 -7.39
CA LEU A 184 -10.07 3.46 -6.26
C LEU A 184 -8.60 3.63 -6.67
N SER A 185 -8.07 2.74 -7.52
CA SER A 185 -6.73 2.89 -8.11
C SER A 185 -6.55 4.24 -8.82
N ILE A 186 -7.53 4.64 -9.64
CA ILE A 186 -7.47 5.89 -10.41
C ILE A 186 -7.44 7.12 -9.48
N VAL A 187 -8.34 7.18 -8.48
CA VAL A 187 -8.38 8.36 -7.60
C VAL A 187 -7.18 8.44 -6.66
N LEU A 188 -6.62 7.29 -6.23
CA LEU A 188 -5.37 7.26 -5.47
C LEU A 188 -4.19 7.79 -6.30
N ASP A 189 -4.13 7.44 -7.59
CA ASP A 189 -3.14 7.99 -8.51
C ASP A 189 -3.30 9.51 -8.67
N MET A 190 -4.53 9.98 -8.88
CA MET A 190 -4.82 11.42 -9.00
C MET A 190 -4.37 12.20 -7.76
N ILE A 191 -4.68 11.74 -6.55
CA ILE A 191 -4.29 12.44 -5.32
C ILE A 191 -2.76 12.42 -5.15
N ALA A 192 -2.11 11.27 -5.40
CA ALA A 192 -0.65 11.16 -5.30
C ALA A 192 0.05 12.11 -6.29
N THR A 193 -0.44 12.16 -7.52
CA THR A 193 0.05 13.05 -8.59
C THR A 193 -0.13 14.51 -8.20
N LEU A 194 -1.35 14.91 -7.87
CA LEU A 194 -1.71 16.32 -7.61
C LEU A 194 -1.00 16.90 -6.38
N LEU A 195 -0.99 16.16 -5.26
CA LEU A 195 -0.41 16.69 -4.02
C LEU A 195 1.11 16.70 -4.04
N SER A 196 1.74 15.77 -4.78
CA SER A 196 3.20 15.72 -4.88
C SER A 196 3.77 16.57 -6.02
N ASP A 197 2.91 17.06 -6.91
CA ASP A 197 3.28 17.64 -8.22
C ASP A 197 4.28 16.72 -8.94
N GLY A 198 3.90 15.43 -9.00
CA GLY A 198 4.76 14.34 -9.43
C GLY A 198 4.13 13.48 -10.51
N ALA A 199 4.86 12.47 -10.97
CA ALA A 199 4.42 11.61 -12.05
C ALA A 199 3.23 10.73 -11.64
N SER A 200 2.24 10.65 -12.53
CA SER A 200 1.11 9.72 -12.46
C SER A 200 1.49 8.32 -12.97
N VAL A 201 0.57 7.34 -12.87
CA VAL A 201 0.75 6.03 -13.54
C VAL A 201 1.01 6.22 -15.03
N ALA A 202 0.31 7.14 -15.69
CA ALA A 202 0.45 7.37 -17.11
C ALA A 202 1.84 7.92 -17.46
N GLU A 203 2.32 8.91 -16.72
CA GLU A 203 3.63 9.54 -16.93
C GLU A 203 4.77 8.54 -16.66
N VAL A 204 4.72 7.81 -15.54
CA VAL A 204 5.69 6.74 -15.24
C VAL A 204 5.71 5.69 -16.36
N THR A 205 4.57 5.33 -16.91
CA THR A 205 4.49 4.29 -17.96
C THR A 205 5.01 4.78 -19.33
N GLN A 206 4.81 6.05 -19.64
CA GLN A 206 5.11 6.60 -20.97
C GLN A 206 6.52 7.18 -21.07
N GLU A 207 7.05 7.72 -19.96
CA GLU A 207 8.30 8.49 -19.96
C GLU A 207 9.47 7.75 -19.30
N ASN A 208 9.20 6.71 -18.50
CA ASN A 208 10.26 5.93 -17.85
C ASN A 208 10.44 4.55 -18.49
N SER A 209 11.67 4.02 -18.41
CA SER A 209 11.99 2.69 -18.91
C SER A 209 11.51 1.55 -18.01
N ASP A 210 11.24 1.85 -16.73
CA ASP A 210 10.78 0.90 -15.73
C ASP A 210 10.01 1.63 -14.60
N GLU A 211 9.58 0.91 -13.56
CA GLU A 211 8.85 1.44 -12.40
C GLU A 211 9.78 2.22 -11.44
N TYR A 212 10.06 3.48 -11.79
CA TYR A 212 10.67 4.48 -10.93
C TYR A 212 10.05 5.86 -11.17
N GLY A 213 10.39 6.82 -10.32
CA GLY A 213 9.81 8.17 -10.39
C GLY A 213 8.38 8.26 -9.87
N VAL A 214 7.93 7.26 -9.11
CA VAL A 214 6.55 7.14 -8.61
C VAL A 214 6.22 8.22 -7.56
N SER A 215 4.93 8.38 -7.29
CA SER A 215 4.37 9.31 -6.32
C SER A 215 3.72 8.57 -5.14
N GLN A 216 3.95 9.05 -3.92
CA GLN A 216 3.57 8.42 -2.65
C GLN A 216 2.95 9.43 -1.69
N ILE A 217 1.95 9.00 -0.92
CA ILE A 217 1.31 9.80 0.11
C ILE A 217 1.42 9.10 1.46
N PHE A 218 1.77 9.86 2.50
CA PHE A 218 1.86 9.41 3.89
C PHE A 218 1.06 10.35 4.77
N ILE A 219 0.17 9.79 5.59
CA ILE A 219 -0.70 10.52 6.50
C ILE A 219 -0.59 9.89 7.89
N ALA A 220 -0.44 10.73 8.90
CA ALA A 220 -0.57 10.36 10.31
C ALA A 220 -1.64 11.24 10.97
N ILE A 221 -2.46 10.65 11.83
CA ILE A 221 -3.54 11.35 12.54
C ILE A 221 -3.41 11.06 14.04
N GLU A 222 -3.35 12.14 14.83
CA GLU A 222 -3.29 12.10 16.29
C GLU A 222 -4.61 11.58 16.87
N VAL A 223 -4.52 10.66 17.83
CA VAL A 223 -5.70 10.04 18.44
C VAL A 223 -5.93 10.54 19.87
N ASP A 224 -4.88 10.66 20.67
CA ASP A 224 -5.01 10.79 22.13
C ASP A 224 -5.49 12.18 22.56
N LYS A 225 -5.40 13.18 21.68
CA LYS A 225 -6.01 14.50 21.88
C LYS A 225 -7.53 14.52 21.67
N LEU A 226 -8.10 13.50 21.02
CA LEU A 226 -9.53 13.43 20.66
C LEU A 226 -10.32 12.45 21.52
N ILE A 227 -9.65 11.50 22.17
CA ILE A 227 -10.27 10.46 22.99
C ILE A 227 -9.31 10.06 24.12
N ASP A 228 -9.84 9.89 25.33
CA ASP A 228 -9.02 9.39 26.44
C ASP A 228 -8.60 7.94 26.22
N GLY A 229 -7.41 7.56 26.69
CA GLY A 229 -6.83 6.24 26.45
C GLY A 229 -7.71 5.08 26.92
N ALA A 230 -8.38 5.21 28.06
CA ALA A 230 -9.25 4.14 28.59
C ALA A 230 -10.49 3.93 27.70
N THR A 231 -11.14 5.01 27.26
CA THR A 231 -12.27 4.94 26.33
C THR A 231 -11.83 4.46 24.95
N ARG A 232 -10.66 4.89 24.47
CA ARG A 232 -10.07 4.41 23.21
C ARG A 232 -9.92 2.89 23.24
N ASP A 233 -9.25 2.37 24.26
CA ASP A 233 -8.97 0.95 24.39
C ASP A 233 -10.26 0.14 24.57
N ALA A 234 -11.20 0.61 25.42
CA ALA A 234 -12.49 -0.05 25.62
C ALA A 234 -13.34 -0.10 24.33
N LYS A 235 -13.36 0.99 23.55
CA LYS A 235 -14.10 1.04 22.28
C LYS A 235 -13.47 0.16 21.22
N LEU A 236 -12.14 0.18 21.08
CA LEU A 236 -11.43 -0.68 20.14
C LEU A 236 -11.60 -2.16 20.52
N GLN A 237 -11.49 -2.52 21.81
CA GLN A 237 -11.73 -3.87 22.28
C GLN A 237 -13.14 -4.33 21.92
N ARG A 238 -14.16 -3.48 22.16
CA ARG A 238 -15.54 -3.81 21.80
C ARG A 238 -15.71 -4.08 20.30
N ILE A 239 -15.03 -3.33 19.43
CA ILE A 239 -15.07 -3.56 17.97
C ILE A 239 -14.40 -4.89 17.63
N MET A 240 -13.21 -5.14 18.18
CA MET A 240 -12.45 -6.36 17.92
C MET A 240 -13.18 -7.62 18.41
N ASP A 241 -13.75 -7.58 19.60
CA ASP A 241 -14.58 -8.65 20.15
C ASP A 241 -15.80 -8.88 19.28
N PHE A 242 -16.53 -7.82 18.92
CA PHE A 242 -17.74 -7.93 18.11
C PHE A 242 -17.51 -8.62 16.76
N VAL A 243 -16.35 -8.41 16.14
CA VAL A 243 -15.95 -9.13 14.92
C VAL A 243 -15.56 -10.57 15.22
N THR A 244 -14.69 -10.80 16.21
CA THR A 244 -14.12 -12.13 16.48
C THR A 244 -15.12 -13.10 17.12
N THR A 245 -16.18 -12.61 17.74
CA THR A 245 -17.27 -13.41 18.32
C THR A 245 -18.46 -13.62 17.37
N ALA A 246 -18.38 -13.17 16.12
CA ALA A 246 -19.45 -13.43 15.16
C ALA A 246 -19.60 -14.93 14.88
N GLU A 247 -20.81 -15.34 14.47
CA GLU A 247 -21.08 -16.71 14.06
C GLU A 247 -20.17 -17.10 12.90
N ARG A 248 -19.45 -18.21 13.05
CA ARG A 248 -18.45 -18.65 12.07
C ARG A 248 -19.15 -19.35 10.91
N ALA A 249 -18.73 -19.03 9.68
CA ALA A 249 -19.17 -19.77 8.50
C ALA A 249 -18.59 -21.20 8.46
N ASP A 250 -17.43 -21.42 9.10
CA ASP A 250 -16.83 -22.72 9.36
C ASP A 250 -16.37 -22.75 10.82
N GLU A 251 -16.95 -23.65 11.63
CA GLU A 251 -16.67 -23.76 13.06
C GLU A 251 -15.17 -23.98 13.36
N ASN A 252 -14.45 -24.62 12.43
CA ASN A 252 -13.02 -24.93 12.55
C ASN A 252 -12.11 -23.75 12.20
N VAL A 253 -12.65 -22.68 11.61
CA VAL A 253 -11.88 -21.51 11.16
C VAL A 253 -12.23 -20.30 12.02
N ALA A 254 -11.29 -19.88 12.87
CA ALA A 254 -11.46 -18.66 13.65
C ALA A 254 -11.53 -17.42 12.74
N ILE A 255 -12.44 -16.50 13.04
CA ILE A 255 -12.49 -15.17 12.41
C ILE A 255 -11.25 -14.39 12.85
N ARG A 256 -10.58 -13.75 11.89
CA ARG A 256 -9.35 -12.98 12.11
C ARG A 256 -9.58 -11.52 11.77
N LEU A 257 -9.01 -10.64 12.58
CA LEU A 257 -8.92 -9.22 12.27
C LEU A 257 -7.73 -8.96 11.33
N PRO A 258 -7.81 -7.94 10.46
CA PRO A 258 -6.78 -7.69 9.46
C PRO A 258 -5.47 -7.24 10.12
N GLY A 259 -4.36 -7.86 9.73
CA GLY A 259 -3.02 -7.52 10.19
C GLY A 259 -2.61 -8.15 11.52
N HIS A 260 -3.53 -8.83 12.22
CA HIS A 260 -3.24 -9.48 13.51
C HIS A 260 -2.27 -10.66 13.35
N GLU A 261 -2.19 -11.26 12.16
CA GLU A 261 -1.21 -12.28 11.79
C GLU A 261 0.25 -11.81 11.82
N PHE A 262 0.49 -10.50 11.89
CA PHE A 262 1.84 -9.94 12.04
C PHE A 262 2.27 -9.79 13.51
N THR A 263 1.35 -10.00 14.46
CA THR A 263 1.69 -10.03 15.88
C THR A 263 2.51 -11.27 16.16
N PRO A 264 3.71 -11.16 16.77
CA PRO A 264 4.44 -12.34 17.22
C PRO A 264 3.54 -13.18 18.14
N ALA A 265 3.53 -14.50 17.95
CA ALA A 265 2.95 -15.38 18.96
C ALA A 265 3.63 -15.05 20.30
N ALA A 266 2.85 -14.80 21.35
CA ALA A 266 3.40 -14.73 22.69
C ALA A 266 4.12 -16.05 22.95
N GLY A 267 5.45 -15.99 23.03
CA GLY A 267 6.31 -17.14 23.31
C GLY A 267 6.09 -17.67 24.72
#